data_AF-A0A7J8Z5X2-F1
#
_entry.id   AF-A0A7J8Z5X2-F1
#
_cell.length_a   1.000
_cell.length_b   1.000
_cell.length_c   1.000
_cell.angle_alpha   90.00
_cell.angle_beta   90.00
_cell.angle_gamma   90.00
#
_symmetry.space_group_name_H-M   'P 1'
#
loop_
_entity.id
_entity.type
_entity.pdbx_description
1 polymer ?
#
loop_
_entity_poly.entity_id
_entity_poly.type
_entity_poly.pdbx_seq_one_letter_code
_entity_poly.pdbx_strand_id
1 'polypeptide(L)'
;MHDGCTFNHRYVKSNPHEVENATWMLTVFNCFGRQFCLHFEAFQLGMAPVYMAFLRFMGDDNEAKKFSYSLEVGANGRKLIWQGIPRSIRDSHRKVRDSQDGLVIQRNLALYFSGGDRQELKLRVTGRIWKEE
;
A
#
# COMPACT_ATOMS: atom_id res chain seq x y z
N MET A 1 -12.44 -2.55 -11.17
CA MET A 1 -11.23 -2.06 -11.83
C MET A 1 -11.34 -0.55 -11.88
N HIS A 2 -10.32 0.17 -11.39
CA HIS A 2 -10.32 1.63 -11.46
C HIS A 2 -9.42 2.09 -12.61
N ASP A 3 -9.95 2.89 -13.53
CA ASP A 3 -9.17 3.49 -14.62
C ASP A 3 -8.59 4.83 -14.15
N GLY A 4 -7.27 4.98 -14.28
CA GLY A 4 -6.57 6.20 -13.89
C GLY A 4 -5.21 5.92 -13.25
N CYS A 5 -4.34 6.92 -13.35
CA CYS A 5 -2.96 6.83 -12.84
C CYS A 5 -2.80 7.51 -11.47
N THR A 6 -3.89 7.97 -10.87
CA THR A 6 -3.96 8.39 -9.47
C THR A 6 -5.12 7.67 -8.80
N PHE A 7 -4.98 7.35 -7.52
CA PHE A 7 -6.01 6.68 -6.77
C PHE A 7 -6.01 7.08 -5.31
N ASN A 8 -7.15 6.91 -4.67
CA ASN A 8 -7.34 7.15 -3.26
C ASN A 8 -8.14 5.98 -2.68
N HIS A 9 -7.53 5.17 -1.83
CA HIS A 9 -8.18 4.03 -1.21
C HIS A 9 -8.22 4.19 0.31
N ARG A 10 -9.37 3.89 0.92
CA ARG A 10 -9.57 4.00 2.36
C ARG A 10 -9.70 2.61 2.96
N TYR A 11 -8.77 2.24 3.83
CA TYR A 11 -8.79 1.00 4.59
C TYR A 11 -9.45 1.24 5.94
N VAL A 12 -10.51 0.47 6.21
CA VAL A 12 -11.30 0.58 7.43
C VAL A 12 -11.25 -0.72 8.23
N LYS A 13 -11.10 -0.62 9.55
CA LYS A 13 -11.21 -1.75 10.49
C LYS A 13 -11.64 -1.27 11.87
N SER A 14 -12.80 -1.75 12.33
CA SER A 14 -13.42 -1.35 13.60
C SER A 14 -12.62 -1.72 14.86
N ASN A 15 -11.95 -2.87 14.86
CA ASN A 15 -11.06 -3.28 15.95
C ASN A 15 -9.66 -3.63 15.39
N PRO A 16 -8.78 -2.63 15.21
CA PRO A 16 -7.47 -2.80 14.59
C PRO A 16 -6.43 -3.45 15.54
N HIS A 17 -6.70 -3.48 16.85
CA HIS A 17 -5.80 -4.04 17.85
C HIS A 17 -5.77 -5.57 17.83
N GLU A 18 -6.89 -6.21 17.47
CA GLU A 18 -7.00 -7.66 17.30
C GLU A 18 -6.41 -8.20 15.98
N VAL A 19 -5.99 -7.30 15.08
CA VAL A 19 -5.45 -7.70 13.78
C VAL A 19 -3.94 -7.86 13.86
N GLU A 20 -3.48 -9.08 14.09
CA GLU A 20 -2.05 -9.42 14.03
C GLU A 20 -1.58 -9.59 12.58
N ASN A 21 -2.28 -10.42 11.81
CA ASN A 21 -1.96 -10.72 10.42
C ASN A 21 -3.24 -10.65 9.58
N ALA A 22 -3.27 -9.78 8.58
CA ALA A 22 -4.39 -9.70 7.65
C ALA A 22 -3.94 -9.14 6.30
N THR A 23 -4.57 -9.62 5.24
CA THR A 23 -4.45 -9.04 3.90
C THR A 23 -5.82 -8.53 3.50
N TRP A 24 -5.92 -7.25 3.19
CA TRP A 24 -7.17 -6.68 2.69
C TRP A 24 -7.43 -7.15 1.26
N MET A 25 -8.70 -7.07 0.84
CA MET A 25 -9.08 -7.41 -0.53
C MET A 25 -8.25 -6.60 -1.53
N LEU A 26 -7.66 -7.31 -2.48
CA LEU A 26 -6.82 -6.73 -3.52
C LEU A 26 -7.62 -5.73 -4.36
N THR A 27 -7.07 -4.53 -4.55
CA THR A 27 -7.64 -3.56 -5.49
C THR A 27 -6.81 -3.51 -6.77
N VAL A 28 -7.48 -3.66 -7.92
CA VAL A 28 -6.83 -3.65 -9.24
C VAL A 28 -7.12 -2.34 -9.98
N PHE A 29 -6.06 -1.72 -10.47
CA PHE A 29 -6.06 -0.47 -11.23
C PHE A 29 -5.64 -0.72 -12.67
N ASN A 30 -6.22 0.03 -13.60
CA ASN A 30 -5.79 0.13 -14.98
C ASN A 30 -5.13 1.50 -15.19
N CYS A 31 -3.88 1.51 -15.66
CA CYS A 31 -3.17 2.73 -16.01
C CYS A 31 -2.26 2.41 -17.20
N PHE A 32 -2.28 3.28 -18.22
CA PHE A 32 -1.56 3.07 -19.49
C PHE A 32 -1.85 1.74 -20.19
N GLY A 33 -3.07 1.21 -20.07
CA GLY A 33 -3.47 -0.08 -20.64
C GLY A 33 -2.83 -1.29 -19.94
N ARG A 34 -2.26 -1.09 -18.75
CA ARG A 34 -1.65 -2.13 -17.92
C ARG A 34 -2.33 -2.21 -16.56
N GLN A 35 -2.28 -3.39 -15.96
CA GLN A 35 -2.94 -3.66 -14.68
C GLN A 35 -1.95 -3.63 -13.51
N PHE A 36 -2.38 -3.03 -12.41
CA PHE A 36 -1.59 -2.91 -11.18
C PHE A 36 -2.44 -3.32 -9.97
N CYS A 37 -1.82 -4.01 -9.03
CA CYS A 37 -2.44 -4.57 -7.85
C CYS A 37 -1.96 -3.82 -6.61
N LEU A 38 -2.85 -3.10 -5.93
CA LEU A 38 -2.56 -2.49 -4.63
C LEU A 38 -2.81 -3.50 -3.52
N HIS A 39 -1.77 -3.72 -2.73
CA HIS A 39 -1.81 -4.53 -1.53
C HIS A 39 -1.84 -3.64 -0.29
N PHE A 40 -2.56 -4.10 0.73
CA PHE A 40 -2.49 -3.57 2.08
C PHE A 40 -2.54 -4.73 3.05
N GLU A 41 -1.52 -4.82 3.89
CA GLU A 41 -1.29 -5.95 4.79
C GLU A 41 -1.00 -5.46 6.19
N ALA A 42 -1.49 -6.18 7.20
CA ALA A 42 -1.09 -6.06 8.60
C ALA A 42 -0.23 -7.28 8.95
N PHE A 43 0.86 -7.06 9.66
CA PHE A 43 1.74 -8.12 10.18
C PHE A 43 2.59 -7.59 11.33
N GLN A 44 3.34 -8.50 11.98
CA GLN A 44 4.33 -8.17 13.00
C GLN A 44 5.71 -8.01 12.38
N LEU A 45 6.31 -6.83 12.52
CA LEU A 45 7.72 -6.60 12.20
C LEU A 45 8.52 -6.72 13.50
N GLY A 46 9.07 -7.92 13.74
CA GLY A 46 9.58 -8.29 15.06
C GLY A 46 8.43 -8.35 16.07
N MET A 47 8.45 -7.49 17.09
CA MET A 47 7.35 -7.34 18.05
C MET A 47 6.45 -6.13 17.76
N ALA A 48 6.72 -5.39 16.68
CA ALA A 48 6.00 -4.17 16.35
C ALA A 48 4.88 -4.44 15.33
N PRO A 49 3.61 -4.16 15.65
CA PRO A 49 2.54 -4.30 14.69
C PRO A 49 2.59 -3.16 13.66
N VAL A 50 2.61 -3.55 12.38
CA VAL A 50 2.70 -2.61 11.26
C VAL A 50 1.60 -2.88 10.23
N TYR A 51 1.30 -1.86 9.45
CA TYR A 51 0.65 -2.01 8.16
C TYR A 51 1.68 -1.75 7.06
N MET A 52 1.48 -2.38 5.91
CA MET A 52 2.28 -2.14 4.72
C MET A 52 1.40 -2.01 3.49
N ALA A 53 1.64 -0.98 2.69
CA ALA A 53 1.03 -0.78 1.40
C ALA A 53 2.09 -0.88 0.29
N PHE A 54 1.79 -1.60 -0.78
CA PHE A 54 2.70 -1.69 -1.94
C PHE A 54 1.91 -1.98 -3.21
N LEU A 55 2.49 -1.62 -4.35
CA LEU A 55 1.91 -1.84 -5.67
C LEU A 55 2.69 -2.92 -6.42
N ARG A 56 1.97 -3.88 -7.02
CA ARG A 56 2.55 -4.87 -7.93
C ARG A 56 2.04 -4.69 -9.35
N PHE A 57 2.91 -4.88 -10.33
CA PHE A 57 2.60 -4.83 -11.75
C PHE A 57 2.18 -6.20 -12.28
N MET A 58 1.05 -6.28 -12.99
CA MET A 58 0.58 -7.53 -13.61
C MET A 58 1.29 -7.79 -14.94
N GLY A 59 2.57 -8.12 -14.86
CA GLY A 59 3.44 -8.51 -15.96
C GLY A 59 4.81 -8.91 -15.42
N ASP A 60 5.86 -8.90 -16.24
CA ASP A 60 7.22 -9.26 -15.80
C ASP A 60 8.03 -8.07 -15.26
N ASP A 61 9.21 -8.35 -14.69
CA ASP A 61 10.08 -7.34 -14.07
C ASP A 61 10.68 -6.35 -15.08
N ASN A 62 10.87 -6.76 -16.34
CA ASN A 62 11.43 -5.86 -17.36
C ASN A 62 10.38 -4.85 -17.82
N GLU A 63 9.13 -5.26 -17.95
CA GLU A 63 8.01 -4.36 -18.19
C GLU A 63 7.72 -3.47 -16.99
N ALA A 64 7.82 -4.01 -15.76
CA ALA A 64 7.57 -3.24 -14.54
C ALA A 64 8.49 -2.01 -14.41
N LYS A 65 9.76 -2.14 -14.81
CA LYS A 65 10.76 -1.05 -14.81
C LYS A 65 10.39 0.16 -15.68
N LYS A 66 9.41 0.03 -16.57
CA LYS A 66 8.89 1.13 -17.39
C LYS A 66 7.95 2.05 -16.61
N PHE A 67 7.66 1.71 -15.35
CA PHE A 67 6.74 2.43 -14.51
C PHE A 67 7.35 2.70 -13.14
N SER A 68 6.92 3.80 -12.54
CA SER A 68 7.12 4.08 -11.13
C SER A 68 5.79 4.39 -10.48
N TYR A 69 5.75 4.27 -9.16
CA TYR A 69 4.59 4.61 -8.36
C TYR A 69 5.00 5.37 -7.09
N SER A 70 4.02 6.05 -6.52
CA SER A 70 4.09 6.60 -5.17
C SER A 70 2.90 6.12 -4.35
N LEU A 71 3.11 5.95 -3.04
CA LEU A 71 2.07 5.81 -2.04
C LEU A 71 2.29 6.86 -0.96
N GLU A 72 1.22 7.50 -0.53
CA GLU A 72 1.21 8.53 0.50
C GLU A 72 0.13 8.23 1.55
N VAL A 73 0.51 8.36 2.82
CA VAL A 73 -0.41 8.38 3.97
C VAL A 73 -0.09 9.59 4.83
N GLY A 74 -1.10 10.26 5.37
CA GLY A 74 -0.86 11.45 6.19
C GLY A 74 -2.13 12.10 6.74
N ALA A 75 -1.94 12.92 7.77
CA ALA A 75 -2.94 13.78 8.39
C ALA A 75 -2.25 14.90 9.20
N ASN A 76 -2.98 15.96 9.54
CA ASN A 76 -2.51 17.02 10.46
C ASN A 76 -1.15 17.61 10.07
N GLY A 77 -0.95 17.90 8.79
CA GLY A 77 0.29 18.48 8.25
C GLY A 77 1.49 17.53 8.21
N ARG A 78 1.30 16.24 8.53
CA ARG A 78 2.34 15.20 8.47
C ARG A 78 2.00 14.18 7.40
N LYS A 79 3.01 13.66 6.71
CA LYS A 79 2.85 12.59 5.72
C LYS A 79 4.08 11.69 5.62
N LEU A 80 3.86 10.46 5.21
CA LEU A 80 4.88 9.51 4.76
C LEU A 80 4.63 9.22 3.29
N ILE A 81 5.70 9.19 2.50
CA ILE A 81 5.68 8.87 1.09
C ILE A 81 6.67 7.73 0.82
N TRP A 82 6.23 6.76 0.05
CA TRP A 82 7.07 5.71 -0.53
C TRP A 82 7.01 5.83 -2.05
N GLN A 83 8.16 5.70 -2.73
CA GLN A 83 8.26 5.74 -4.19
C GLN A 83 9.22 4.67 -4.70
N GLY A 84 8.91 4.12 -5.87
CA GLY A 84 9.79 3.16 -6.53
C GLY A 84 9.13 2.47 -7.72
N ILE A 85 9.77 1.41 -8.19
CA ILE A 85 9.27 0.56 -9.29
C ILE A 85 8.31 -0.48 -8.70
N PRO A 86 7.12 -0.71 -9.28
CA PRO A 86 6.22 -1.75 -8.79
C PRO A 86 6.84 -3.13 -9.01
N ARG A 87 6.73 -4.03 -8.03
CA ARG A 87 7.23 -5.41 -8.20
C ARG A 87 6.37 -6.21 -9.17
N SER A 88 6.94 -7.12 -9.94
CA SER A 88 6.15 -8.02 -10.79
C SER A 88 5.18 -8.88 -9.95
N ILE A 89 4.02 -9.21 -10.51
CA ILE A 89 3.08 -10.17 -9.93
C ILE A 89 3.69 -11.58 -9.81
N ARG A 90 4.77 -11.88 -10.56
CA ARG A 90 5.53 -13.13 -10.48
C ARG A 90 6.23 -13.29 -9.12
N ASP A 91 6.59 -12.17 -8.48
CA ASP A 91 6.98 -12.19 -7.08
C ASP A 91 5.74 -12.27 -6.19
N SER A 92 5.68 -13.26 -5.30
CA SER A 92 4.55 -13.39 -4.37
C SER A 92 4.44 -12.17 -3.45
N HIS A 93 3.21 -11.81 -3.07
CA HIS A 93 2.99 -10.69 -2.14
C HIS A 93 3.74 -10.89 -0.80
N ARG A 94 3.86 -12.15 -0.34
CA ARG A 94 4.66 -12.51 0.84
C ARG A 94 6.14 -12.16 0.67
N LYS A 95 6.73 -12.43 -0.49
CA LYS A 95 8.14 -12.08 -0.76
C LYS A 95 8.37 -10.57 -0.67
N VAL A 96 7.45 -9.77 -1.22
CA VAL A 96 7.50 -8.29 -1.14
C VAL A 96 7.35 -7.81 0.30
N ARG A 97 6.40 -8.37 1.05
CA ARG A 97 6.18 -8.08 2.47
C ARG A 97 7.39 -8.41 3.33
N ASP A 98 7.93 -9.62 3.18
CA ASP A 98 9.02 -10.12 4.02
C ASP A 98 10.33 -9.35 3.76
N SER A 99 10.53 -8.84 2.54
CA SER A 99 11.61 -7.90 2.21
C SER A 99 11.31 -6.44 2.54
N GLN A 100 10.11 -6.13 3.06
CA GLN A 100 9.66 -4.78 3.42
C GLN A 100 9.78 -3.75 2.27
N ASP A 101 9.56 -4.21 1.03
CA ASP A 101 9.68 -3.40 -0.18
C ASP A 101 8.37 -2.66 -0.48
N GLY A 102 8.07 -1.63 0.32
CA GLY A 102 6.82 -0.89 0.29
C GLY A 102 6.67 0.14 1.40
N LEU A 103 5.54 0.85 1.42
CA LEU A 103 5.22 1.82 2.46
C LEU A 103 4.84 1.08 3.74
N VAL A 104 5.77 1.00 4.71
CA VAL A 104 5.53 0.46 6.05
C VAL A 104 5.16 1.59 7.02
N ILE A 105 4.11 1.38 7.82
CA ILE A 105 3.66 2.32 8.85
C ILE A 105 3.30 1.56 10.12
N GLN A 106 3.86 1.98 11.26
CA GLN A 106 3.50 1.42 12.56
C GLN A 106 2.03 1.66 12.89
N ARG A 107 1.36 0.68 13.53
CA ARG A 107 -0.08 0.75 13.84
C ARG A 107 -0.46 2.06 14.54
N ASN A 108 0.30 2.49 15.54
CA ASN A 108 0.00 3.72 16.29
C ASN A 108 -0.01 4.98 15.40
N LEU A 109 0.92 5.05 14.43
CA LEU A 109 0.96 6.17 13.49
C LEU A 109 -0.16 6.08 12.44
N ALA A 110 -0.51 4.87 11.99
CA ALA A 110 -1.66 4.67 11.11
C ALA A 110 -2.99 5.06 11.79
N LEU A 111 -3.15 4.76 13.08
CA LEU A 111 -4.31 5.18 13.88
C LEU A 111 -4.30 6.70 14.10
N TYR A 112 -3.14 7.31 14.32
CA TYR A 112 -3.02 8.76 14.34
C TYR A 112 -3.46 9.40 13.01
N PHE A 113 -3.05 8.85 11.87
CA PHE A 113 -3.48 9.32 10.54
C PHE A 113 -4.94 8.99 10.21
N SER A 114 -5.56 8.04 10.92
CA SER A 114 -6.98 7.73 10.78
C SER A 114 -7.89 8.79 11.41
N GLY A 115 -7.33 9.65 12.29
CA GLY A 115 -8.10 10.59 13.09
C GLY A 115 -8.95 9.90 14.17
N GLY A 116 -9.73 10.69 14.91
CA GLY A 116 -10.61 10.16 15.96
C GLY A 116 -9.88 9.73 17.24
N ASP A 117 -10.43 8.72 17.92
CA ASP A 117 -10.02 8.21 19.23
C ASP A 117 -8.98 7.09 19.18
N ARG A 118 -8.47 6.77 17.98
CA ARG A 118 -7.52 5.68 17.70
C ARG A 118 -8.07 4.28 17.97
N GLN A 119 -9.38 4.10 18.10
CA GLN A 119 -10.00 2.78 18.26
C GLN A 119 -10.35 2.12 16.92
N GLU A 120 -10.44 2.90 15.84
CA GLU A 120 -10.78 2.42 14.50
C GLU A 120 -9.71 2.83 13.48
N LEU A 121 -9.31 1.90 12.61
CA LEU A 121 -8.50 2.23 11.45
C LEU A 121 -9.39 2.86 10.38
N LYS A 122 -9.01 4.04 9.88
CA LYS A 122 -9.60 4.74 8.71
C LYS A 122 -8.49 5.33 7.84
N LEU A 123 -7.47 4.51 7.57
CA LEU A 123 -6.27 4.97 6.89
C LEU A 123 -6.56 5.21 5.40
N ARG A 124 -6.25 6.42 4.94
CA ARG A 124 -6.33 6.78 3.53
C ARG A 124 -4.95 6.65 2.90
N VAL A 125 -4.84 5.79 1.88
CA VAL A 125 -3.66 5.64 1.04
C VAL A 125 -3.95 6.30 -0.31
N THR A 126 -3.19 7.34 -0.63
CA THR A 126 -3.21 7.97 -1.95
C THR A 126 -2.05 7.42 -2.76
N GLY A 127 -2.25 7.15 -4.04
CA GLY A 127 -1.15 6.72 -4.90
C GLY A 127 -1.21 7.33 -6.29
N ARG A 128 -0.06 7.30 -6.95
CA ARG A 128 0.13 7.72 -8.33
C ARG A 128 1.02 6.72 -9.05
N ILE A 129 0.77 6.50 -10.34
CA ILE A 129 1.57 5.69 -11.26
C ILE A 129 2.00 6.60 -12.41
N TRP A 130 3.23 6.48 -12.89
CA TRP A 130 3.71 7.17 -14.09
C TRP A 130 4.67 6.26 -14.87
N LYS A 131 4.89 6.59 -16.14
CA LYS A 131 5.94 5.95 -16.94
C LYS A 131 7.27 6.63 -16.67
N GLU A 132 8.32 5.85 -16.59
CA GLU A 132 9.70 6.36 -16.65
C GLU A 132 10.06 6.60 -18.13
N GLU A 133 10.83 7.66 -18.38
CA GLU A 133 11.32 8.03 -19.73
C GLU A 133 12.47 7.14 -20.19
#